data_AF-A0A0F9GVG3-F1
#
_entry.id   AF-A0A0F9GVG3-F1
#
_cell.length_a   1.000
_cell.length_b   1.000
_cell.length_c   1.000
_cell.angle_alpha   90.00
_cell.angle_beta   90.00
_cell.angle_gamma   90.00
#
_symmetry.space_group_name_H-M   'P 1'
#
loop_
_entity.id
_entity.type
_entity.pdbx_description
1 polymer ?
#
loop_
_entity_poly.entity_id
_entity_poly.type
_entity_poly.pdbx_seq_one_letter_code
_entity_poly.pdbx_strand_id
1 'polypeptide(L)'
;TTGISEVDMLVVEMLPWGDDLTEIDGGRINANSITTNELIATAIDGMIVTGATNRTNASGPRIEMNATRIYGFDGTTVQWEALATTGKLTAAAGKVVLDEDGIWLKGNALGLSIPDEEISWVRTAAPTEIIGSIGGSTNDSASFAFMAVRTKPPSSFAPILILAADAAANPAQTLLQATTTTSDITLHAFADNSPVSTYLELYGLGFKGLKSQTGTSPSGSAPNTWLDIAVSGNGEGAKVDNTFIGRGAQGSTYAHFSHWDNRNTTNKYAILQNSAGFLFLNAATGQSIAMRVNNSDVMTLSASAINPLVSLGTSWAGLSFGTGWSNYGSGYQTCQYKKVGDLIFVRGLATSGANLWSTYPTIGTLPAGYRPSGRLIFSADMTGAGRIDVLTSGLIIHVSGGGGSGYISLNDIVFSVD
;
A
#
# COMPACT_ATOMS: atom_id res chain seq x y z
N THR A 1 -140.84 -44.92 19.23
CA THR A 1 -141.16 -43.54 18.80
C THR A 1 -140.66 -42.62 19.90
N THR A 2 -139.63 -41.79 19.77
CA THR A 2 -138.95 -41.08 18.67
C THR A 2 -137.63 -40.60 19.30
N GLY A 3 -136.47 -40.97 18.79
CA GLY A 3 -135.68 -40.13 17.89
C GLY A 3 -134.37 -39.70 18.59
N ILE A 4 -133.30 -40.45 18.38
CA ILE A 4 -131.93 -40.14 18.82
C ILE A 4 -131.17 -39.73 17.58
N SER A 5 -130.54 -38.55 17.58
CA SER A 5 -129.66 -38.08 16.50
C SER A 5 -128.35 -37.53 17.06
N GLU A 6 -127.29 -37.78 16.31
CA GLU A 6 -125.93 -37.21 16.37
C GLU A 6 -124.86 -37.94 17.20
N VAL A 7 -124.27 -38.93 16.51
CA VAL A 7 -122.84 -39.05 16.14
C VAL A 7 -121.81 -38.52 17.15
N ASP A 8 -121.18 -39.49 17.82
CA ASP A 8 -119.93 -39.39 18.58
C ASP A 8 -118.74 -39.13 17.62
N MET A 9 -118.06 -37.99 17.76
CA MET A 9 -116.73 -37.76 17.18
C MET A 9 -115.78 -37.26 18.28
N LEU A 10 -114.99 -38.21 18.77
CA LEU A 10 -113.79 -38.00 19.56
C LEU A 10 -112.75 -37.29 18.68
N VAL A 11 -112.61 -35.96 18.84
CA VAL A 11 -111.46 -35.22 18.31
C VAL A 11 -110.34 -35.27 19.35
N VAL A 12 -109.40 -36.19 19.12
CA VAL A 12 -108.03 -36.09 19.64
C VAL A 12 -107.17 -35.65 18.46
N GLU A 13 -106.85 -34.35 18.39
CA GLU A 13 -105.74 -33.85 17.58
C GLU A 13 -105.01 -32.80 18.45
N MET A 14 -103.99 -33.25 19.17
CA MET A 14 -102.57 -33.06 18.81
C MET A 14 -102.20 -31.59 18.75
N LEU A 15 -101.69 -31.06 19.86
CA LEU A 15 -100.77 -29.93 19.85
C LEU A 15 -99.50 -30.37 19.10
N PRO A 16 -99.10 -29.75 17.97
CA PRO A 16 -97.73 -29.80 17.56
C PRO A 16 -97.05 -28.62 18.25
N TRP A 17 -96.31 -28.92 19.32
CA TRP A 17 -95.07 -28.21 19.61
C TRP A 17 -94.16 -28.34 18.39
N GLY A 18 -94.43 -27.54 17.37
CA GLY A 18 -93.42 -27.12 16.41
C GLY A 18 -92.62 -26.02 17.10
N ASP A 19 -91.87 -26.38 18.14
CA ASP A 19 -90.65 -25.63 18.42
C ASP A 19 -89.79 -25.87 17.20
N ASP A 20 -89.87 -24.92 16.27
CA ASP A 20 -88.93 -24.81 15.16
C ASP A 20 -87.55 -24.65 15.84
N LEU A 21 -86.89 -25.78 16.07
CA LEU A 21 -85.55 -25.91 16.68
C LEU A 21 -84.46 -25.28 15.81
N THR A 22 -84.85 -24.45 14.86
CA THR A 22 -84.02 -23.61 14.02
C THR A 22 -83.67 -22.30 14.72
N GLU A 23 -84.33 -21.95 15.83
CA GLU A 23 -84.05 -20.72 16.59
C GLU A 23 -83.69 -21.02 18.07
N ILE A 24 -82.42 -20.81 18.42
CA ILE A 24 -81.97 -20.75 19.81
C ILE A 24 -82.18 -19.30 20.29
N ASP A 25 -83.33 -19.05 20.91
CA ASP A 25 -83.61 -17.83 21.66
C ASP A 25 -82.71 -17.75 22.92
N GLY A 26 -82.17 -16.56 23.24
CA GLY A 26 -81.31 -16.32 24.40
C GLY A 26 -81.91 -16.75 25.75
N GLY A 27 -83.23 -16.87 25.87
CA GLY A 27 -83.93 -17.43 27.03
C GLY A 27 -83.76 -18.95 27.22
N ARG A 28 -83.33 -19.69 26.18
CA ARG A 28 -83.02 -21.13 26.24
C ARG A 28 -81.55 -21.43 26.58
N ILE A 29 -80.67 -20.42 26.64
CA ILE A 29 -79.27 -20.56 27.08
C ILE A 29 -79.22 -20.37 28.61
N ASN A 30 -79.63 -21.38 29.36
CA ASN A 30 -79.93 -21.28 30.80
C ASN A 30 -78.71 -21.04 31.73
N ALA A 31 -77.52 -20.75 31.19
CA ALA A 31 -76.32 -20.46 31.99
C ALA A 31 -75.25 -19.62 31.26
N ASN A 32 -75.59 -18.92 30.16
CA ASN A 32 -74.60 -18.26 29.29
C ASN A 32 -73.48 -19.21 28.76
N SER A 33 -73.72 -20.52 28.73
CA SER A 33 -72.78 -21.52 28.24
C SER A 33 -73.48 -22.49 27.30
N ILE A 34 -72.87 -22.76 26.16
CA ILE A 34 -73.22 -23.90 25.30
C ILE A 34 -72.15 -24.96 25.54
N THR A 35 -72.55 -26.09 26.10
CA THR A 35 -71.65 -27.20 26.44
C THR A 35 -71.35 -28.06 25.20
N THR A 36 -70.31 -28.89 25.30
CA THR A 36 -69.82 -29.74 24.18
C THR A 36 -70.86 -30.69 23.56
N ASN A 37 -72.00 -30.92 24.21
CA ASN A 37 -73.09 -31.75 23.70
C ASN A 37 -74.21 -30.95 23.02
N GLU A 38 -74.22 -29.63 23.17
CA GLU A 38 -75.29 -28.74 22.67
C GLU A 38 -74.94 -28.10 21.32
N LEU A 39 -73.66 -28.11 20.95
CA LEU A 39 -73.17 -27.65 19.64
C LEU A 39 -72.34 -28.76 18.99
N ILE A 40 -72.95 -29.56 18.12
CA ILE A 40 -72.20 -30.54 17.32
C ILE A 40 -71.36 -29.80 16.26
N ALA A 41 -70.17 -30.29 15.93
CA ALA A 41 -69.21 -29.58 15.07
C ALA A 41 -69.77 -29.13 13.71
N THR A 42 -70.75 -29.86 13.15
CA THR A 42 -71.44 -29.51 11.90
C THR A 42 -72.47 -28.40 12.04
N ALA A 43 -72.93 -28.07 13.25
CA ALA A 43 -73.94 -27.04 13.47
C ALA A 43 -73.41 -25.62 13.22
N ILE A 44 -72.10 -25.41 13.35
CA ILE A 44 -71.45 -24.12 13.06
C ILE A 44 -70.60 -24.15 11.79
N ASP A 45 -70.40 -25.33 11.21
CA ASP A 45 -69.65 -25.47 9.96
C ASP A 45 -70.42 -24.78 8.82
N GLY A 46 -69.80 -23.78 8.19
CA GLY A 46 -70.43 -22.95 7.17
C GLY A 46 -71.39 -21.85 7.68
N MET A 47 -71.59 -21.70 8.99
CA MET A 47 -72.39 -20.61 9.54
C MET A 47 -71.55 -19.33 9.76
N ILE A 48 -72.12 -18.17 9.43
CA ILE A 48 -71.51 -16.86 9.71
C ILE A 48 -72.07 -16.34 11.03
N VAL A 49 -71.22 -16.30 12.07
CA VAL A 49 -71.56 -15.65 13.34
C VAL A 49 -71.41 -14.14 13.15
N THR A 50 -72.53 -13.44 12.93
CA THR A 50 -72.53 -11.99 12.70
C THR A 50 -72.90 -11.24 13.99
N GLY A 51 -72.20 -10.15 14.30
CA GLY A 51 -72.56 -9.24 15.40
C GLY A 51 -72.20 -9.72 16.81
N ALA A 52 -71.61 -10.91 16.98
CA ALA A 52 -71.18 -11.43 18.29
C ALA A 52 -69.70 -11.16 18.56
N THR A 53 -69.35 -11.01 19.85
CA THR A 53 -67.96 -11.05 20.31
C THR A 53 -67.60 -12.49 20.63
N ASN A 54 -66.73 -13.12 19.84
CA ASN A 54 -66.30 -14.50 20.07
C ASN A 54 -65.04 -14.50 20.94
N ARG A 55 -65.06 -15.22 22.07
CA ARG A 55 -63.98 -15.28 23.06
C ARG A 55 -63.69 -16.72 23.43
N THR A 56 -62.41 -17.07 23.53
CA THR A 56 -61.98 -18.41 24.00
C THR A 56 -62.09 -18.60 25.51
N ASN A 57 -62.23 -17.51 26.28
CA ASN A 57 -62.41 -17.55 27.73
C ASN A 57 -63.17 -16.31 28.23
N ALA A 58 -63.96 -16.47 29.30
CA ALA A 58 -64.81 -15.43 29.86
C ALA A 58 -64.03 -14.36 30.65
N SER A 59 -62.92 -14.75 31.30
CA SER A 59 -62.03 -13.85 32.04
C SER A 59 -60.57 -14.33 31.95
N GLY A 60 -59.60 -13.42 32.09
CA GLY A 60 -58.17 -13.73 31.94
C GLY A 60 -57.69 -13.77 30.48
N PRO A 61 -56.58 -14.50 30.20
CA PRO A 61 -56.00 -14.62 28.86
C PRO A 61 -56.98 -15.22 27.86
N ARG A 62 -57.19 -14.53 26.74
CA ARG A 62 -58.13 -14.95 25.68
C ARG A 62 -57.75 -14.40 24.32
N ILE A 63 -58.27 -15.04 23.28
CA ILE A 63 -58.38 -14.47 21.95
C ILE A 63 -59.80 -13.96 21.78
N GLU A 64 -59.93 -12.75 21.27
CA GLU A 64 -61.22 -12.11 21.04
C GLU A 64 -61.33 -11.61 19.60
N MET A 65 -62.48 -11.87 18.98
CA MET A 65 -62.83 -11.40 17.64
C MET A 65 -64.12 -10.60 17.70
N ASN A 66 -64.10 -9.41 17.10
CA ASN A 66 -65.26 -8.58 16.90
C ASN A 66 -65.21 -7.89 15.52
N ALA A 67 -66.17 -7.01 15.25
CA ALA A 67 -66.28 -6.35 13.93
C ALA A 67 -65.07 -5.46 13.57
N THR A 68 -64.23 -5.05 14.53
CA THR A 68 -63.15 -4.09 14.29
C THR A 68 -61.75 -4.70 14.35
N ARG A 69 -61.56 -5.85 15.02
CA ARG A 69 -60.24 -6.48 15.18
C ARG A 69 -60.30 -7.93 15.66
N ILE A 70 -59.19 -8.63 15.47
CA ILE A 70 -58.84 -9.87 16.19
C ILE A 70 -57.67 -9.55 17.12
N TYR A 71 -57.76 -9.91 18.39
CA TYR A 71 -56.71 -9.56 19.34
C TYR A 71 -56.50 -10.59 20.46
N GLY A 72 -55.26 -10.67 20.93
CA GLY A 72 -54.89 -11.41 22.12
C GLY A 72 -54.86 -10.48 23.33
N PHE A 73 -55.55 -10.86 24.40
CA PHE A 73 -55.66 -10.10 25.64
C PHE A 73 -55.20 -10.97 26.80
N ASP A 74 -54.36 -10.47 27.71
CA ASP A 74 -53.82 -11.25 28.85
C ASP A 74 -54.73 -11.27 30.09
N GLY A 75 -55.85 -10.55 30.04
CA GLY A 75 -56.72 -10.31 31.20
C GLY A 75 -56.72 -8.84 31.64
N THR A 76 -55.72 -8.06 31.24
CA THR A 76 -55.55 -6.65 31.59
C THR A 76 -55.28 -5.75 30.37
N THR A 77 -54.47 -6.19 29.41
CA THR A 77 -54.05 -5.41 28.25
C THR A 77 -54.05 -6.23 26.96
N VAL A 78 -54.12 -5.53 25.82
CA VAL A 78 -53.97 -6.13 24.50
C VAL A 78 -52.49 -6.39 24.24
N GLN A 79 -52.13 -7.64 24.02
CA GLN A 79 -50.75 -8.07 23.76
C GLN A 79 -50.41 -8.04 22.27
N TRP A 80 -51.40 -8.32 21.42
CA TRP A 80 -51.34 -8.15 19.97
C TRP A 80 -52.74 -7.94 19.41
N GLU A 81 -52.84 -7.23 18.29
CA GLU A 81 -54.09 -7.04 17.55
C GLU A 81 -53.86 -6.94 16.04
N ALA A 82 -54.79 -7.49 15.27
CA ALA A 82 -54.95 -7.24 13.85
C ALA A 82 -56.21 -6.38 13.64
N LEU A 83 -56.03 -5.13 13.22
CA LEU A 83 -57.11 -4.17 13.00
C LEU A 83 -57.72 -4.36 11.62
N ALA A 84 -59.05 -4.52 11.54
CA ALA A 84 -59.75 -4.69 10.28
C ALA A 84 -59.76 -3.40 9.43
N THR A 85 -59.72 -2.22 10.07
CA THR A 85 -59.79 -0.92 9.40
C THR A 85 -58.50 -0.53 8.70
N THR A 86 -57.34 -0.93 9.24
CA THR A 86 -56.02 -0.55 8.71
C THR A 86 -55.23 -1.74 8.16
N GLY A 87 -55.67 -2.97 8.38
CA GLY A 87 -54.90 -4.18 8.06
C GLY A 87 -53.64 -4.35 8.92
N LYS A 88 -53.42 -3.48 9.91
CA LYS A 88 -52.21 -3.41 10.73
C LYS A 88 -52.24 -4.51 11.80
N LEU A 89 -51.18 -5.31 11.87
CA LEU A 89 -50.89 -6.21 12.98
C LEU A 89 -49.93 -5.51 13.93
N THR A 90 -50.34 -5.25 15.17
CA THR A 90 -49.47 -4.71 16.21
C THR A 90 -49.28 -5.72 17.34
N ALA A 91 -48.10 -5.75 17.93
CA ALA A 91 -47.80 -6.56 19.11
C ALA A 91 -46.85 -5.83 20.07
N ALA A 92 -46.75 -6.35 21.30
CA ALA A 92 -45.88 -5.82 22.35
C ALA A 92 -46.11 -4.32 22.61
N ALA A 93 -47.37 -3.92 22.80
CA ALA A 93 -47.80 -2.52 22.99
C ALA A 93 -47.39 -1.58 21.82
N GLY A 94 -47.50 -2.06 20.59
CA GLY A 94 -47.20 -1.29 19.38
C GLY A 94 -45.72 -1.24 19.00
N LYS A 95 -44.88 -2.04 19.65
CA LYS A 95 -43.44 -2.13 19.35
C LYS A 95 -43.13 -3.00 18.15
N VAL A 96 -43.95 -4.00 17.86
CA VAL A 96 -43.87 -4.76 16.63
C VAL A 96 -45.07 -4.36 15.79
N VAL A 97 -44.83 -3.88 14.58
CA VAL A 97 -45.88 -3.48 13.65
C VAL A 97 -45.63 -4.17 12.32
N LEU A 98 -46.67 -4.77 11.75
CA LEU A 98 -46.73 -5.15 10.35
C LEU A 98 -47.88 -4.37 9.70
N ASP A 99 -47.58 -3.58 8.68
CA ASP A 99 -48.55 -2.87 7.84
C ASP A 99 -48.12 -2.91 6.36
N GLU A 100 -48.77 -2.10 5.52
CA GLU A 100 -48.50 -2.06 4.07
C GLU A 100 -47.06 -1.67 3.72
N ASP A 101 -46.38 -0.98 4.63
CA ASP A 101 -45.02 -0.49 4.43
C ASP A 101 -43.94 -1.48 4.89
N GLY A 102 -44.31 -2.54 5.64
CA GLY A 102 -43.42 -3.62 6.03
C GLY A 102 -43.49 -3.99 7.51
N ILE A 103 -42.37 -4.51 8.04
CA ILE A 103 -42.22 -4.89 9.46
C ILE A 103 -41.37 -3.84 10.16
N TRP A 104 -41.88 -3.34 11.28
CA TRP A 104 -41.24 -2.34 12.12
C TRP A 104 -41.02 -2.86 13.53
N LEU A 105 -39.82 -2.61 14.08
CA LEU A 105 -39.47 -2.86 15.48
C LEU A 105 -39.14 -1.53 16.16
N LYS A 106 -39.96 -1.10 17.12
CA LYS A 106 -39.72 0.10 17.94
C LYS A 106 -38.91 -0.28 19.18
N GLY A 107 -37.77 0.40 19.38
CA GLY A 107 -36.92 0.20 20.55
C GLY A 107 -37.62 0.53 21.86
N ASN A 108 -37.30 -0.20 22.93
CA ASN A 108 -37.73 0.15 24.29
C ASN A 108 -36.71 1.13 24.87
N ALA A 109 -37.15 2.24 25.48
CA ALA A 109 -36.29 3.19 26.17
C ALA A 109 -35.61 2.53 27.39
N LEU A 110 -34.51 1.81 27.18
CA LEU A 110 -33.62 1.31 28.21
C LEU A 110 -32.17 1.46 27.73
N GLY A 111 -31.54 2.58 28.13
CA GLY A 111 -30.08 2.73 28.22
C GLY A 111 -29.28 2.86 26.92
N LEU A 112 -29.85 2.55 25.77
CA LEU A 112 -29.40 2.99 24.44
C LEU A 112 -30.56 3.80 23.86
N SER A 113 -30.42 5.12 23.90
CA SER A 113 -31.34 6.06 23.25
C SER A 113 -31.27 5.82 21.74
N ILE A 114 -32.06 4.88 21.24
CA ILE A 114 -32.51 4.86 19.85
C ILE A 114 -33.78 5.72 19.89
N PRO A 115 -33.72 7.02 19.55
CA PRO A 115 -34.88 7.90 19.65
C PRO A 115 -35.91 7.43 18.62
N ASP A 116 -37.06 6.86 19.03
CA ASP A 116 -38.27 6.53 18.24
C ASP A 116 -38.12 6.03 16.77
N GLU A 117 -36.94 5.54 16.38
CA GLU A 117 -36.58 5.34 14.98
C GLU A 117 -36.45 3.84 14.64
N GLU A 118 -37.09 3.53 13.51
CA GLU A 118 -37.42 2.22 12.98
C GLU A 118 -36.20 1.41 12.51
N ILE A 119 -36.15 0.14 12.91
CA ILE A 119 -35.58 -0.87 12.02
C ILE A 119 -36.65 -1.18 10.97
N SER A 120 -36.47 -0.62 9.77
CA SER A 120 -37.39 -0.81 8.65
C SER A 120 -36.81 -1.71 7.57
N TRP A 121 -37.57 -2.73 7.20
CA TRP A 121 -37.35 -3.51 6.00
C TRP A 121 -38.39 -3.06 4.96
N VAL A 122 -38.23 -1.84 4.43
CA VAL A 122 -39.17 -1.30 3.43
C VAL A 122 -39.05 -2.09 2.13
N ARG A 123 -40.17 -2.60 1.62
CA ARG A 123 -40.25 -3.08 0.24
C ARG A 123 -40.79 -1.95 -0.64
N THR A 124 -39.94 -1.00 -1.03
CA THR A 124 -40.36 0.06 -1.96
C THR A 124 -40.73 -0.56 -3.30
N ALA A 125 -41.88 -0.18 -3.88
CA ALA A 125 -42.44 -0.75 -5.11
C ALA A 125 -41.61 -0.52 -6.40
N ALA A 126 -40.42 0.08 -6.30
CA ALA A 126 -39.48 0.25 -7.40
C ALA A 126 -38.40 -0.85 -7.37
N PRO A 127 -38.05 -1.49 -8.52
CA PRO A 127 -37.16 -2.66 -8.58
C PRO A 127 -35.66 -2.34 -8.33
N THR A 128 -35.32 -1.21 -7.70
CA THR A 128 -33.93 -0.74 -7.59
C THR A 128 -33.48 -0.32 -6.19
N GLU A 129 -34.26 -0.52 -5.13
CA GLU A 129 -34.04 0.29 -3.92
C GLU A 129 -34.14 -0.49 -2.60
N ILE A 130 -33.03 -0.37 -1.84
CA ILE A 130 -32.78 -0.60 -0.40
C ILE A 130 -33.41 -1.87 0.19
N ILE A 131 -32.57 -2.86 0.49
CA ILE A 131 -33.01 -4.11 1.17
C ILE A 131 -33.06 -3.94 2.70
N GLY A 132 -32.41 -2.91 3.23
CA GLY A 132 -32.50 -2.53 4.64
C GLY A 132 -31.49 -1.44 4.98
N SER A 133 -31.88 -0.54 5.88
CA SER A 133 -31.01 0.47 6.47
C SER A 133 -30.98 0.29 7.98
N ILE A 134 -29.78 0.28 8.58
CA ILE A 134 -29.59 0.47 10.02
C ILE A 134 -29.04 1.89 10.17
N GLY A 135 -29.87 2.79 10.70
CA GLY A 135 -29.52 4.18 10.95
C GLY A 135 -29.74 4.55 12.41
N GLY A 136 -28.89 5.43 12.94
CA GLY A 136 -29.10 6.10 14.21
C GLY A 136 -28.91 7.59 14.03
N SER A 137 -29.96 8.36 14.30
CA SER A 137 -29.92 9.83 14.41
C SER A 137 -29.57 10.20 15.86
N THR A 138 -28.60 11.10 16.06
CA THR A 138 -28.48 11.82 17.33
C THR A 138 -29.32 13.10 17.24
N ASN A 139 -29.94 13.50 18.34
CA ASN A 139 -30.92 14.59 18.45
C ASN A 139 -30.40 15.99 18.05
N ASP A 140 -29.13 16.10 17.68
CA ASP A 140 -28.53 17.29 17.10
C ASP A 140 -28.44 17.09 15.58
N SER A 141 -29.02 18.02 14.82
CA SER A 141 -29.29 17.99 13.37
C SER A 141 -28.09 17.81 12.42
N ALA A 142 -27.02 17.12 12.81
CA ALA A 142 -25.76 17.11 12.06
C ALA A 142 -24.96 15.80 12.04
N SER A 143 -25.49 14.64 12.47
CA SER A 143 -24.75 13.37 12.34
C SER A 143 -25.67 12.21 11.99
N PHE A 144 -25.52 11.67 10.78
CA PHE A 144 -26.23 10.47 10.33
C PHE A 144 -25.22 9.38 9.98
N ALA A 145 -25.26 8.26 10.69
CA ALA A 145 -24.59 7.03 10.26
C ALA A 145 -25.60 6.13 9.57
N PHE A 146 -25.54 6.01 8.24
CA PHE A 146 -26.36 5.07 7.48
C PHE A 146 -25.51 3.87 7.06
N MET A 147 -25.88 2.66 7.48
CA MET A 147 -25.44 1.45 6.81
C MET A 147 -26.53 1.00 5.84
N ALA A 148 -26.34 1.29 4.55
CA ALA A 148 -27.25 0.87 3.48
C ALA A 148 -26.69 -0.37 2.77
N VAL A 149 -27.36 -1.53 2.92
CA VAL A 149 -27.01 -2.72 2.13
C VAL A 149 -27.82 -2.67 0.84
N ARG A 150 -27.16 -2.31 -0.27
CA ARG A 150 -27.75 -2.38 -1.62
C ARG A 150 -27.33 -3.68 -2.27
N THR A 151 -28.27 -4.49 -2.76
CA THR A 151 -27.95 -5.50 -3.77
C THR A 151 -28.73 -5.17 -5.04
N LYS A 152 -28.03 -4.92 -6.16
CA LYS A 152 -28.61 -4.89 -7.50
C LYS A 152 -28.84 -6.34 -7.99
N PRO A 153 -29.66 -6.59 -9.05
CA PRO A 153 -29.89 -7.93 -9.59
C PRO A 153 -28.60 -8.62 -10.09
N PRO A 154 -28.64 -9.96 -10.31
CA PRO A 154 -27.50 -10.88 -10.16
C PRO A 154 -26.42 -10.85 -11.25
N SER A 155 -26.35 -9.81 -12.09
CA SER A 155 -25.39 -9.76 -13.21
C SER A 155 -24.18 -8.85 -12.98
N SER A 156 -24.09 -8.15 -11.85
CA SER A 156 -22.87 -7.42 -11.45
C SER A 156 -22.83 -7.20 -9.94
N PHE A 157 -21.81 -7.78 -9.28
CA PHE A 157 -21.54 -7.56 -7.87
C PHE A 157 -21.11 -6.11 -7.65
N ALA A 158 -22.02 -5.29 -7.11
CA ALA A 158 -21.72 -3.92 -6.75
C ALA A 158 -21.09 -3.85 -5.34
N PRO A 159 -20.21 -2.86 -5.07
CA PRO A 159 -19.59 -2.63 -3.77
C PRO A 159 -20.61 -2.51 -2.63
N ILE A 160 -20.26 -3.02 -1.46
CA ILE A 160 -20.85 -2.53 -0.21
C ILE A 160 -20.34 -1.09 -0.01
N LEU A 161 -21.25 -0.11 -0.09
CA LEU A 161 -20.95 1.30 0.11
C LEU A 161 -21.19 1.66 1.58
N ILE A 162 -20.12 1.86 2.35
CA ILE A 162 -20.19 2.38 3.72
C ILE A 162 -19.93 3.88 3.68
N LEU A 163 -20.97 4.69 3.90
CA LEU A 163 -20.87 6.15 4.00
C LEU A 163 -20.85 6.54 5.48
N ALA A 164 -19.72 7.03 5.97
CA ALA A 164 -19.65 7.77 7.23
C ALA A 164 -19.59 9.26 6.89
N ALA A 165 -20.68 10.00 7.10
CA ALA A 165 -20.73 11.43 6.90
C ALA A 165 -20.94 12.14 8.24
N ASP A 166 -20.03 13.04 8.60
CA ASP A 166 -20.24 14.06 9.62
C ASP A 166 -20.79 15.33 8.94
N ALA A 167 -21.91 15.88 9.37
CA ALA A 167 -22.53 17.04 8.70
C ALA A 167 -21.99 18.39 9.19
N ALA A 168 -20.97 18.42 10.06
CA ALA A 168 -20.33 19.64 10.50
C ALA A 168 -19.46 20.28 9.39
N ALA A 169 -20.07 21.13 8.55
CA ALA A 169 -19.52 22.20 7.67
C ALA A 169 -18.20 22.01 6.87
N ASN A 170 -17.48 20.89 6.96
CA ASN A 170 -16.32 20.49 6.15
C ASN A 170 -15.97 19.01 6.45
N PRO A 171 -16.70 18.03 5.88
CA PRO A 171 -16.38 16.64 6.15
C PRO A 171 -15.19 16.18 5.33
N ALA A 172 -14.13 15.76 6.01
CA ALA A 172 -13.22 14.76 5.48
C ALA A 172 -14.00 13.45 5.30
N GLN A 173 -14.56 13.25 4.11
CA GLN A 173 -15.26 12.02 3.78
C GLN A 173 -14.24 10.88 3.70
N THR A 174 -14.31 9.91 4.61
CA THR A 174 -13.58 8.65 4.44
C THR A 174 -14.49 7.69 3.69
N LEU A 175 -14.28 7.59 2.37
CA LEU A 175 -15.05 6.70 1.50
C LEU A 175 -14.35 5.34 1.46
N LEU A 176 -14.92 4.32 2.11
CA LEU A 176 -14.49 2.94 1.89
C LEU A 176 -15.28 2.35 0.73
N GLN A 177 -14.68 2.35 -0.47
CA GLN A 177 -15.29 1.79 -1.68
C GLN A 177 -14.56 0.50 -2.09
N ALA A 178 -15.12 -0.66 -1.72
CA ALA A 178 -14.62 -1.95 -2.18
C ALA A 178 -15.09 -2.24 -3.62
N THR A 179 -14.29 -1.88 -4.62
CA THR A 179 -14.64 -2.09 -6.04
C THR A 179 -14.27 -3.51 -6.48
N THR A 180 -15.15 -4.48 -6.27
CA THR A 180 -14.88 -5.88 -6.63
C THR A 180 -15.22 -6.16 -8.10
N THR A 181 -14.30 -5.89 -9.01
CA THR A 181 -14.24 -6.65 -10.28
C THR A 181 -13.04 -7.59 -10.34
N THR A 182 -12.01 -7.37 -9.53
CA THR A 182 -10.87 -8.27 -9.32
C THR A 182 -10.28 -8.00 -7.94
N SER A 183 -10.44 -8.92 -6.97
CA SER A 183 -9.65 -9.12 -5.72
C SER A 183 -9.08 -7.94 -4.90
N ASP A 184 -9.42 -6.69 -5.17
CA ASP A 184 -8.74 -5.51 -4.65
C ASP A 184 -9.68 -4.68 -3.76
N ILE A 185 -9.16 -4.23 -2.62
CA ILE A 185 -9.82 -3.27 -1.72
C ILE A 185 -9.11 -1.93 -1.91
N THR A 186 -9.80 -0.98 -2.52
CA THR A 186 -9.29 0.39 -2.66
C THR A 186 -9.79 1.25 -1.50
N LEU A 187 -8.88 1.85 -0.73
CA LEU A 187 -9.21 2.78 0.35
C LEU A 187 -9.07 4.22 -0.16
N HIS A 188 -10.18 4.97 -0.21
CA HIS A 188 -10.18 6.38 -0.60
C HIS A 188 -10.18 7.26 0.66
N ALA A 189 -9.03 7.85 0.99
CA ALA A 189 -8.96 8.91 1.99
C ALA A 189 -8.96 10.27 1.27
N PHE A 190 -10.07 11.01 1.34
CA PHE A 190 -10.12 12.38 0.85
C PHE A 190 -9.61 13.32 1.94
N ALA A 191 -8.50 14.00 1.69
CA ALA A 191 -8.11 15.15 2.49
C ALA A 191 -8.86 16.38 1.96
N ASP A 192 -9.80 16.88 2.78
CA ASP A 192 -10.31 18.26 2.82
C ASP A 192 -10.40 19.02 1.48
N ASN A 193 -11.53 18.91 0.77
CA ASN A 193 -11.95 19.76 -0.37
C ASN A 193 -10.91 20.09 -1.47
N SER A 194 -9.80 19.33 -1.55
CA SER A 194 -8.75 19.53 -2.55
C SER A 194 -9.14 18.81 -3.86
N PRO A 195 -9.03 19.45 -5.04
CA PRO A 195 -9.19 18.78 -6.33
C PRO A 195 -8.05 17.78 -6.62
N VAL A 196 -7.06 17.66 -5.73
CA VAL A 196 -5.93 16.75 -5.83
C VAL A 196 -6.06 15.70 -4.74
N SER A 197 -6.50 14.50 -5.12
CA SER A 197 -6.56 13.35 -4.22
C SER A 197 -5.23 12.60 -4.23
N THR A 198 -4.63 12.41 -3.06
CA THR A 198 -3.54 11.45 -2.87
C THR A 198 -4.17 10.13 -2.41
N TYR A 199 -4.01 9.07 -3.20
CA TYR A 199 -4.60 7.76 -2.90
C TYR A 199 -3.54 6.73 -2.54
N LEU A 200 -3.90 5.80 -1.65
CA LEU A 200 -3.14 4.61 -1.31
C LEU A 200 -3.80 3.39 -1.97
N GLU A 201 -3.18 2.86 -3.02
CA GLU A 201 -3.61 1.60 -3.65
C GLU A 201 -2.90 0.41 -2.97
N LEU A 202 -3.66 -0.45 -2.29
CA LEU A 202 -3.17 -1.69 -1.70
C LEU A 202 -3.58 -2.86 -2.61
N TYR A 203 -2.67 -3.26 -3.49
CA TYR A 203 -2.86 -4.48 -4.28
C TYR A 203 -2.44 -5.71 -3.50
N GLY A 204 -3.18 -6.81 -3.69
CA GLY A 204 -2.90 -8.10 -3.08
C GLY A 204 -1.44 -8.54 -3.28
N LEU A 205 -0.76 -8.78 -2.14
CA LEU A 205 0.58 -9.36 -1.96
C LEU A 205 1.81 -8.43 -1.91
N GLY A 206 1.64 -7.12 -1.71
CA GLY A 206 2.75 -6.27 -1.23
C GLY A 206 2.57 -4.78 -1.52
N PHE A 207 3.02 -3.94 -0.60
CA PHE A 207 3.12 -2.49 -0.81
C PHE A 207 4.03 -2.22 -2.01
N LYS A 208 3.51 -1.58 -3.06
CA LYS A 208 4.26 -1.30 -4.31
C LYS A 208 4.45 0.19 -4.66
N GLY A 209 3.93 1.12 -3.86
CA GLY A 209 4.24 2.55 -4.01
C GLY A 209 3.11 3.52 -3.61
N LEU A 210 3.43 4.82 -3.67
CA LEU A 210 2.52 5.94 -3.38
C LEU A 210 2.36 6.81 -4.64
N LYS A 211 1.14 7.19 -5.02
CA LYS A 211 0.86 8.07 -6.19
C LYS A 211 0.60 9.51 -5.76
N SER A 212 1.07 10.47 -6.55
CA SER A 212 0.53 11.84 -6.61
C SER A 212 0.08 12.10 -8.05
N GLN A 213 -1.22 12.07 -8.30
CA GLN A 213 -1.78 12.38 -9.61
C GLN A 213 -2.36 13.80 -9.60
N THR A 214 -1.67 14.75 -10.23
CA THR A 214 -2.28 16.03 -10.62
C THR A 214 -2.90 15.87 -12.01
N GLY A 215 -4.22 15.64 -12.08
CA GLY A 215 -5.01 15.67 -13.32
C GLY A 215 -5.74 14.37 -13.67
N THR A 216 -6.93 14.51 -14.27
CA THR A 216 -7.80 13.41 -14.73
C THR A 216 -7.16 12.67 -15.91
N SER A 217 -6.44 11.57 -15.65
CA SER A 217 -6.01 10.67 -16.74
C SER A 217 -7.09 9.61 -17.00
N PRO A 218 -7.52 9.44 -18.27
CA PRO A 218 -8.57 8.50 -18.63
C PRO A 218 -8.08 7.06 -18.53
N SER A 219 -8.96 6.22 -17.97
CA SER A 219 -8.99 4.76 -18.04
C SER A 219 -7.91 4.06 -18.90
N GLY A 220 -7.00 3.32 -18.25
CA GLY A 220 -6.47 2.08 -18.82
C GLY A 220 -5.02 2.05 -19.33
N SER A 221 -4.21 3.09 -19.13
CA SER A 221 -2.76 3.00 -19.42
C SER A 221 -1.97 2.80 -18.12
N ALA A 222 -1.18 1.72 -18.06
CA ALA A 222 -0.29 1.44 -16.94
C ALA A 222 0.62 2.66 -16.68
N PRO A 223 0.79 3.11 -15.43
CA PRO A 223 1.63 4.27 -15.14
C PRO A 223 3.07 3.97 -15.58
N ASN A 224 3.65 4.88 -16.35
CA ASN A 224 4.99 4.81 -16.94
C ASN A 224 6.12 5.20 -15.96
N THR A 225 5.79 5.59 -14.73
CA THR A 225 6.76 5.89 -13.67
C THR A 225 6.23 5.38 -12.32
N TRP A 226 6.92 4.41 -11.73
CA TRP A 226 6.62 3.91 -10.38
C TRP A 226 7.68 4.47 -9.43
N LEU A 227 7.27 5.03 -8.30
CA LEU A 227 8.16 5.13 -7.14
C LEU A 227 8.11 3.77 -6.44
N ASP A 228 9.02 2.89 -6.82
CA ASP A 228 9.16 1.58 -6.17
C ASP A 228 9.86 1.78 -4.82
N ILE A 229 9.07 1.73 -3.74
CA ILE A 229 9.58 1.68 -2.36
C ILE A 229 9.61 0.20 -1.97
N ALA A 230 10.64 -0.51 -2.44
CA ALA A 230 10.81 -1.92 -2.13
C ALA A 230 11.20 -2.08 -0.65
N VAL A 231 10.33 -2.69 0.15
CA VAL A 231 10.67 -3.20 1.48
C VAL A 231 10.99 -4.68 1.35
N SER A 232 12.26 -5.02 1.20
CA SER A 232 12.71 -6.43 1.27
C SER A 232 13.70 -6.60 2.41
N GLY A 233 13.55 -7.71 3.16
CA GLY A 233 14.34 -8.02 4.34
C GLY A 233 15.81 -8.27 4.01
N ASN A 234 16.59 -7.19 4.00
CA ASN A 234 18.01 -7.04 4.38
C ASN A 234 18.59 -5.73 3.79
N GLY A 235 17.83 -4.63 3.89
CA GLY A 235 18.23 -3.29 3.45
C GLY A 235 16.99 -2.46 3.13
N GLU A 236 16.63 -1.55 4.05
CA GLU A 236 15.48 -0.64 3.92
C GLU A 236 15.64 0.31 2.72
N GLY A 237 14.56 0.56 1.97
CA GLY A 237 14.38 1.74 1.12
C GLY A 237 12.91 2.20 1.23
N ALA A 238 12.50 3.47 1.22
CA ALA A 238 13.15 4.75 0.95
C ALA A 238 12.74 5.81 2.01
N LYS A 239 13.72 6.56 2.54
CA LYS A 239 13.58 7.92 3.08
C LYS A 239 14.65 8.76 2.39
N VAL A 240 14.30 9.91 1.81
CA VAL A 240 15.25 10.65 0.95
C VAL A 240 15.30 12.16 1.23
N ASP A 241 15.19 12.54 2.51
CA ASP A 241 15.51 13.85 3.13
C ASP A 241 15.99 14.96 2.17
N ASN A 242 17.29 15.22 2.14
CA ASN A 242 17.91 16.23 1.29
C ASN A 242 18.32 15.69 -0.08
N THR A 243 17.73 14.61 -0.58
CA THR A 243 18.13 14.01 -1.87
C THR A 243 17.13 14.35 -2.97
N PHE A 244 17.65 14.76 -4.12
CA PHE A 244 16.87 14.98 -5.33
C PHE A 244 17.28 13.99 -6.42
N ILE A 245 16.30 13.23 -6.93
CA ILE A 245 16.45 12.33 -8.07
C ILE A 245 15.34 12.67 -9.07
N GLY A 246 15.69 13.07 -10.29
CA GLY A 246 14.69 13.38 -11.31
C GLY A 246 15.17 14.42 -12.32
N ARG A 247 14.26 15.33 -12.70
CA ARG A 247 14.54 16.42 -13.65
C ARG A 247 14.94 17.70 -12.92
N GLY A 248 16.22 18.03 -12.88
CA GLY A 248 16.68 19.30 -12.30
C GLY A 248 16.87 20.42 -13.31
N ALA A 249 17.70 21.40 -12.96
CA ALA A 249 17.90 22.64 -13.72
C ALA A 249 18.42 22.47 -15.17
N GLN A 250 19.00 21.32 -15.51
CA GLN A 250 19.57 21.03 -16.83
C GLN A 250 18.50 20.65 -17.88
N GLY A 251 17.23 20.53 -17.48
CA GLY A 251 16.11 20.27 -18.40
C GLY A 251 15.76 18.78 -18.53
N SER A 252 14.81 18.47 -19.44
CA SER A 252 14.19 17.14 -19.58
C SER A 252 15.04 16.06 -20.24
N THR A 253 16.23 16.42 -20.75
CA THR A 253 17.12 15.50 -21.45
C THR A 253 18.10 14.78 -20.53
N TYR A 254 18.10 15.12 -19.23
CA TYR A 254 19.06 14.57 -18.26
C TYR A 254 18.37 13.88 -17.08
N ALA A 255 18.92 12.75 -16.68
CA ALA A 255 18.70 12.16 -15.37
C ALA A 255 19.67 12.83 -14.36
N HIS A 256 19.14 13.33 -13.24
CA HIS A 256 19.89 14.14 -12.27
C HIS A 256 19.79 13.55 -10.86
N PHE A 257 20.94 13.44 -10.19
CA PHE A 257 21.07 13.16 -8.75
C PHE A 257 21.84 14.28 -8.03
N SER A 258 21.24 14.90 -7.01
CA SER A 258 21.84 16.00 -6.24
C SER A 258 21.24 16.16 -4.84
N HIS A 259 21.79 17.11 -4.07
CA HIS A 259 21.17 17.59 -2.84
C HIS A 259 19.92 18.44 -3.17
N TRP A 260 18.86 18.36 -2.37
CA TRP A 260 17.57 19.03 -2.58
C TRP A 260 17.74 20.53 -2.80
N ASP A 261 18.53 21.20 -1.96
CA ASP A 261 18.79 22.65 -2.08
C ASP A 261 19.53 23.06 -3.36
N ASN A 262 20.18 22.11 -4.03
CA ASN A 262 20.96 22.35 -5.24
C ASN A 262 20.22 21.97 -6.53
N ARG A 263 19.07 21.29 -6.44
CA ARG A 263 18.34 20.73 -7.60
C ARG A 263 18.02 21.72 -8.72
N ASN A 264 17.83 22.99 -8.35
CA ASN A 264 17.49 24.10 -9.25
C ASN A 264 18.71 24.89 -9.74
N THR A 265 19.93 24.38 -9.52
CA THR A 265 21.18 25.01 -9.96
C THR A 265 21.90 24.12 -10.98
N THR A 266 22.35 24.69 -12.11
CA THR A 266 22.93 23.91 -13.22
C THR A 266 24.35 23.38 -12.93
N ASN A 267 25.11 24.05 -12.05
CA ASN A 267 26.50 23.70 -11.73
C ASN A 267 26.68 22.96 -10.39
N LYS A 268 25.59 22.62 -9.71
CA LYS A 268 25.61 21.90 -8.42
C LYS A 268 24.81 20.61 -8.51
N TYR A 269 25.51 19.52 -8.79
CA TYR A 269 24.94 18.18 -8.87
C TYR A 269 26.03 17.16 -8.57
N ALA A 270 25.65 15.95 -8.15
CA ALA A 270 26.60 14.88 -7.94
C ALA A 270 26.71 14.02 -9.20
N ILE A 271 25.59 13.57 -9.76
CA ILE A 271 25.57 12.75 -10.98
C ILE A 271 24.55 13.32 -11.98
N LEU A 272 24.94 13.37 -13.25
CA LEU A 272 24.08 13.76 -14.37
C LEU A 272 24.34 12.84 -15.56
N GLN A 273 23.29 12.34 -16.24
CA GLN A 273 23.45 11.55 -17.47
C GLN A 273 22.48 12.04 -18.55
N ASN A 274 22.96 12.21 -19.79
CA ASN A 274 22.10 12.58 -20.91
C ASN A 274 21.47 11.36 -21.61
N SER A 275 20.52 11.60 -22.51
CA SER A 275 19.85 10.54 -23.29
C SER A 275 20.77 9.75 -24.24
N ALA A 276 21.99 10.24 -24.51
CA ALA A 276 23.01 9.52 -25.27
C ALA A 276 23.94 8.66 -24.38
N GLY A 277 23.73 8.65 -23.06
CA GLY A 277 24.48 7.87 -22.09
C GLY A 277 25.72 8.56 -21.53
N PHE A 278 26.04 9.79 -21.93
CA PHE A 278 27.20 10.53 -21.40
C PHE A 278 26.96 10.92 -19.94
N LEU A 279 27.90 10.53 -19.08
CA LEU A 279 27.82 10.66 -17.63
C LEU A 279 28.75 11.76 -17.13
N PHE A 280 28.25 12.59 -16.23
CA PHE A 280 29.01 13.59 -15.49
C PHE A 280 29.00 13.24 -14.00
N LEU A 281 30.18 13.22 -13.39
CA LEU A 281 30.38 13.29 -11.95
C LEU A 281 30.88 14.71 -11.64
N ASN A 282 30.22 15.41 -10.72
CA ASN A 282 30.48 16.84 -10.51
C ASN A 282 30.56 17.20 -9.03
N ALA A 283 31.26 18.30 -8.77
CA ALA A 283 31.25 19.04 -7.52
C ALA A 283 31.17 20.53 -7.85
N ALA A 284 30.52 21.31 -6.98
CA ALA A 284 30.40 22.76 -7.19
C ALA A 284 31.79 23.43 -7.25
N THR A 285 31.90 24.58 -7.90
CA THR A 285 33.14 25.37 -7.92
C THR A 285 33.69 25.58 -6.51
N GLY A 286 34.99 25.31 -6.32
CA GLY A 286 35.66 25.37 -5.01
C GLY A 286 35.49 24.11 -4.15
N GLN A 287 34.73 23.12 -4.62
CA GLN A 287 34.61 21.80 -4.00
C GLN A 287 35.42 20.75 -4.78
N SER A 288 35.66 19.61 -4.15
CA SER A 288 36.36 18.48 -4.77
C SER A 288 35.44 17.26 -4.86
N ILE A 289 35.70 16.42 -5.85
CA ILE A 289 35.18 15.06 -5.90
C ILE A 289 36.16 14.18 -5.12
N ALA A 290 35.73 13.60 -4.01
CA ALA A 290 36.57 12.74 -3.17
C ALA A 290 36.26 11.27 -3.40
N MET A 291 37.31 10.47 -3.61
CA MET A 291 37.26 9.00 -3.51
C MET A 291 37.80 8.60 -2.15
N ARG A 292 37.06 7.78 -1.41
CA ARG A 292 37.31 7.54 0.03
C ARG A 292 37.27 6.05 0.35
N VAL A 293 38.09 5.63 1.32
CA VAL A 293 38.05 4.30 1.94
C VAL A 293 37.90 4.50 3.43
N ASN A 294 36.90 3.85 4.04
CA ASN A 294 36.62 3.97 5.48
C ASN A 294 36.51 5.44 5.96
N ASN A 295 35.78 6.27 5.21
CA ASN A 295 35.60 7.70 5.50
C ASN A 295 36.92 8.52 5.55
N SER A 296 37.97 8.07 4.87
CA SER A 296 39.19 8.84 4.63
C SER A 296 39.41 9.03 3.14
N ASP A 297 39.79 10.24 2.73
CA ASP A 297 40.09 10.53 1.33
C ASP A 297 41.36 9.78 0.92
N VAL A 298 41.30 9.07 -0.20
CA VAL A 298 42.46 8.41 -0.84
C VAL A 298 42.84 9.09 -2.16
N MET A 299 41.92 9.84 -2.74
CA MET A 299 42.13 10.64 -3.94
C MET A 299 41.10 11.77 -3.99
N THR A 300 41.51 12.96 -4.40
CA THR A 300 40.59 14.08 -4.65
C THR A 300 40.81 14.64 -6.05
N LEU A 301 39.71 14.96 -6.74
CA LEU A 301 39.72 15.69 -8.00
C LEU A 301 39.17 17.09 -7.74
N SER A 302 39.99 18.08 -8.07
CA SER A 302 39.66 19.50 -7.96
C SER A 302 39.72 20.17 -9.33
N ALA A 303 39.35 21.44 -9.41
CA ALA A 303 39.49 22.21 -10.65
C ALA A 303 40.94 22.36 -11.14
N SER A 304 41.93 22.20 -10.26
CA SER A 304 43.34 22.47 -10.57
C SER A 304 44.23 21.23 -10.61
N ALA A 305 43.83 20.15 -9.95
CA ALA A 305 44.67 18.97 -9.81
C ALA A 305 43.88 17.69 -9.51
N ILE A 306 44.48 16.58 -9.92
CA ILE A 306 44.20 15.23 -9.41
C ILE A 306 45.20 14.96 -8.29
N ASN A 307 44.72 14.81 -7.06
CA ASN A 307 45.54 14.65 -5.87
C ASN A 307 45.37 13.25 -5.28
N PRO A 308 46.21 12.27 -5.67
CA PRO A 308 46.27 10.98 -5.00
C PRO A 308 46.90 11.16 -3.60
N LEU A 309 46.16 10.79 -2.56
CA LEU A 309 46.62 10.81 -1.16
C LEU A 309 47.26 9.48 -0.73
N VAL A 310 47.40 8.57 -1.69
CA VAL A 310 48.08 7.27 -1.57
C VAL A 310 49.21 7.19 -2.60
N SER A 311 50.12 6.23 -2.41
CA SER A 311 51.23 6.03 -3.35
C SER A 311 50.71 5.71 -4.75
N LEU A 312 51.12 6.52 -5.74
CA LEU A 312 50.80 6.32 -7.15
C LEU A 312 51.51 5.13 -7.81
N GLY A 313 52.48 4.53 -7.13
CA GLY A 313 53.28 3.44 -7.67
C GLY A 313 53.80 2.50 -6.60
N THR A 314 54.61 1.56 -7.04
CA THR A 314 55.29 0.63 -6.14
C THR A 314 56.26 1.38 -5.23
N SER A 315 56.54 0.79 -4.07
CA SER A 315 57.63 1.27 -3.21
C SER A 315 58.95 1.18 -3.96
N TRP A 316 59.86 2.11 -3.69
CA TRP A 316 61.22 2.01 -4.23
C TRP A 316 61.89 0.72 -3.75
N ALA A 317 62.34 -0.10 -4.70
CA ALA A 317 63.07 -1.33 -4.44
C ALA A 317 64.55 -1.16 -4.79
N GLY A 318 65.45 -1.83 -4.06
CA GLY A 318 66.88 -1.80 -4.34
C GLY A 318 67.22 -2.46 -5.68
N LEU A 319 68.08 -1.83 -6.48
CA LEU A 319 68.56 -2.40 -7.73
C LEU A 319 69.52 -3.57 -7.42
N SER A 320 69.29 -4.73 -8.03
CA SER A 320 70.24 -5.85 -7.95
C SER A 320 71.46 -5.55 -8.82
N PHE A 321 72.62 -5.35 -8.19
CA PHE A 321 73.86 -5.00 -8.90
C PHE A 321 74.47 -6.20 -9.64
N GLY A 322 75.17 -5.91 -10.74
CA GLY A 322 76.10 -6.86 -11.34
C GLY A 322 77.40 -6.96 -10.55
N THR A 323 78.22 -7.95 -10.88
CA THR A 323 79.50 -8.19 -10.19
C THR A 323 80.41 -6.95 -10.23
N GLY A 324 80.92 -6.54 -9.06
CA GLY A 324 81.83 -5.39 -8.94
C GLY A 324 81.15 -4.02 -8.87
N TRP A 325 79.81 -3.98 -8.91
CA TRP A 325 79.01 -2.77 -8.73
C TRP A 325 78.38 -2.70 -7.34
N SER A 326 78.23 -1.48 -6.85
CA SER A 326 77.55 -1.19 -5.58
C SER A 326 77.01 0.23 -5.57
N ASN A 327 76.30 0.61 -4.51
CA ASN A 327 75.96 2.01 -4.26
C ASN A 327 77.24 2.82 -4.01
N TYR A 328 77.33 4.03 -4.54
CA TYR A 328 78.51 4.88 -4.38
C TYR A 328 78.84 5.18 -2.91
N GLY A 329 77.83 5.45 -2.08
CA GLY A 329 78.00 5.65 -0.64
C GLY A 329 77.40 6.97 -0.13
N SER A 330 77.94 7.45 0.99
CA SER A 330 77.37 8.56 1.77
C SER A 330 77.24 9.86 0.95
N GLY A 331 76.08 10.50 1.06
CA GLY A 331 75.74 11.75 0.37
C GLY A 331 74.93 11.57 -0.92
N TYR A 332 74.83 10.35 -1.45
CA TYR A 332 74.11 10.06 -2.69
C TYR A 332 72.95 9.09 -2.48
N GLN A 333 71.92 9.18 -3.33
CA GLN A 333 70.80 8.23 -3.32
C GLN A 333 71.27 6.82 -3.70
N THR A 334 70.77 5.80 -3.00
CA THR A 334 71.01 4.40 -3.36
C THR A 334 70.32 4.05 -4.69
N CYS A 335 70.93 3.16 -5.46
CA CYS A 335 70.37 2.65 -6.70
C CYS A 335 69.08 1.88 -6.45
N GLN A 336 67.98 2.40 -6.97
CA GLN A 336 66.65 1.87 -6.76
C GLN A 336 65.81 2.01 -8.02
N TYR A 337 64.75 1.23 -8.08
CA TYR A 337 63.74 1.33 -9.13
C TYR A 337 62.32 1.35 -8.53
N LYS A 338 61.37 1.92 -9.25
CA LYS A 338 59.93 1.79 -8.97
C LYS A 338 59.13 1.86 -10.26
N LYS A 339 57.87 1.45 -10.18
CA LYS A 339 56.89 1.50 -11.27
C LYS A 339 55.71 2.39 -10.86
N VAL A 340 55.33 3.34 -11.71
CA VAL A 340 54.17 4.23 -11.54
C VAL A 340 53.34 4.14 -12.83
N GLY A 341 52.15 3.51 -12.75
CA GLY A 341 51.47 3.06 -13.98
C GLY A 341 52.42 2.16 -14.77
N ASP A 342 52.65 2.48 -16.06
CA ASP A 342 53.60 1.75 -16.91
C ASP A 342 55.00 2.37 -16.99
N LEU A 343 55.21 3.52 -16.33
CA LEU A 343 56.51 4.16 -16.25
C LEU A 343 57.42 3.52 -15.19
N ILE A 344 58.61 3.14 -15.61
CA ILE A 344 59.72 2.70 -14.76
C ILE A 344 60.62 3.89 -14.49
N PHE A 345 60.89 4.10 -13.22
CA PHE A 345 61.89 5.05 -12.76
C PHE A 345 63.05 4.27 -12.17
N VAL A 346 64.27 4.56 -12.62
CA VAL A 346 65.49 4.14 -11.93
C VAL A 346 66.17 5.39 -11.38
N ARG A 347 66.83 5.26 -10.24
CA ARG A 347 67.56 6.37 -9.60
C ARG A 347 68.80 5.86 -8.89
N GLY A 348 69.60 6.80 -8.38
CA GLY A 348 70.74 6.57 -7.51
C GLY A 348 72.09 6.69 -8.22
N LEU A 349 73.16 6.66 -7.43
CA LEU A 349 74.54 6.72 -7.90
C LEU A 349 75.23 5.37 -7.69
N ALA A 350 75.58 4.71 -8.79
CA ALA A 350 76.31 3.45 -8.77
C ALA A 350 77.83 3.71 -8.78
N THR A 351 78.60 2.84 -8.14
CA THR A 351 80.06 2.81 -8.23
C THR A 351 80.55 1.45 -8.67
N SER A 352 81.67 1.42 -9.37
CA SER A 352 82.41 0.19 -9.67
C SER A 352 83.85 0.33 -9.25
N GLY A 353 84.41 -0.72 -8.64
CA GLY A 353 85.83 -0.78 -8.31
C GLY A 353 86.76 -1.01 -9.52
N ALA A 354 86.21 -1.08 -10.74
CA ALA A 354 86.94 -1.43 -11.97
C ALA A 354 87.02 -0.25 -12.95
N ASN A 355 88.05 -0.24 -13.79
CA ASN A 355 88.16 0.71 -14.90
C ASN A 355 87.10 0.43 -15.97
N LEU A 356 86.29 1.43 -16.32
CA LEU A 356 85.11 1.32 -17.19
C LEU A 356 85.41 1.24 -18.70
N TRP A 357 86.64 0.91 -19.11
CA TRP A 357 87.16 1.19 -20.46
C TRP A 357 86.94 0.10 -21.53
N SER A 358 86.47 -1.13 -21.21
CA SER A 358 86.54 -2.19 -22.23
C SER A 358 85.56 -3.38 -22.16
N THR A 359 84.56 -3.40 -21.28
CA THR A 359 83.70 -4.60 -21.21
C THR A 359 82.32 -4.22 -20.70
N TYR A 360 81.34 -3.99 -21.59
CA TYR A 360 79.93 -3.63 -21.31
C TYR A 360 79.39 -4.11 -19.96
N PRO A 361 79.73 -3.46 -18.84
CA PRO A 361 79.57 -4.10 -17.55
C PRO A 361 78.12 -3.91 -17.13
N THR A 362 77.53 -4.98 -16.62
CA THR A 362 76.17 -4.90 -16.07
C THR A 362 76.24 -4.14 -14.75
N ILE A 363 75.67 -2.94 -14.75
CA ILE A 363 75.52 -2.12 -13.55
C ILE A 363 74.52 -2.81 -12.63
N GLY A 364 73.34 -3.15 -13.15
CA GLY A 364 72.32 -3.86 -12.40
C GLY A 364 71.25 -4.48 -13.30
N THR A 365 70.29 -5.17 -12.69
CA THR A 365 69.24 -5.89 -13.39
C THR A 365 67.86 -5.52 -12.86
N LEU A 366 66.96 -5.15 -13.79
CA LEU A 366 65.55 -4.96 -13.51
C LEU A 366 64.80 -6.31 -13.57
N PRO A 367 63.91 -6.60 -12.60
CA PRO A 367 63.12 -7.83 -12.61
C PRO A 367 62.09 -7.83 -13.75
N ALA A 368 61.52 -9.00 -14.05
CA ALA A 368 60.41 -9.10 -14.98
C ALA A 368 59.25 -8.17 -14.55
N GLY A 369 58.59 -7.53 -15.52
CA GLY A 369 57.56 -6.50 -15.27
C GLY A 369 58.10 -5.06 -15.13
N TYR A 370 59.42 -4.88 -15.11
CA TYR A 370 60.11 -3.57 -15.07
C TYR A 370 61.06 -3.38 -16.27
N ARG A 371 60.92 -4.18 -17.33
CA ARG A 371 61.86 -4.22 -18.47
C ARG A 371 61.20 -3.58 -19.70
N PRO A 372 61.98 -2.90 -20.56
CA PRO A 372 61.43 -2.35 -21.79
C PRO A 372 61.19 -3.44 -22.84
N SER A 373 60.29 -3.18 -23.77
CA SER A 373 60.00 -4.03 -24.94
C SER A 373 61.15 -4.03 -25.97
N GLY A 374 61.94 -2.95 -26.01
CA GLY A 374 63.13 -2.78 -26.85
C GLY A 374 64.37 -2.35 -26.07
N ARG A 375 65.55 -2.38 -26.71
CA ARG A 375 66.77 -1.81 -26.13
C ARG A 375 66.65 -0.28 -26.12
N LEU A 376 66.81 0.31 -24.95
CA LEU A 376 66.76 1.76 -24.76
C LEU A 376 68.15 2.30 -24.46
N ILE A 377 68.44 3.51 -24.92
CA ILE A 377 69.73 4.19 -24.76
C ILE A 377 69.50 5.45 -23.95
N PHE A 378 70.29 5.64 -22.91
CA PHE A 378 70.25 6.81 -22.02
C PHE A 378 71.64 7.44 -21.94
N SER A 379 71.66 8.77 -21.84
CA SER A 379 72.85 9.49 -21.39
C SER A 379 72.94 9.37 -19.87
N ALA A 380 74.15 9.30 -19.34
CA ALA A 380 74.41 9.26 -17.92
C ALA A 380 75.55 10.18 -17.53
N ASP A 381 75.36 10.86 -16.39
CA ASP A 381 76.41 11.63 -15.75
C ASP A 381 77.42 10.69 -15.06
N MET A 382 78.69 10.95 -15.35
CA MET A 382 79.86 10.27 -14.81
C MET A 382 81.04 11.25 -14.89
N THR A 383 82.29 10.80 -14.83
CA THR A 383 83.41 11.69 -15.20
C THR A 383 83.45 11.91 -16.71
N GLY A 384 82.68 12.91 -17.12
CA GLY A 384 82.24 13.16 -18.50
C GLY A 384 80.83 12.61 -18.74
N ALA A 385 80.39 12.66 -20.00
CA ALA A 385 79.16 11.99 -20.41
C ALA A 385 79.43 10.52 -20.74
N GLY A 386 78.50 9.64 -20.39
CA GLY A 386 78.50 8.28 -20.89
C GLY A 386 77.13 7.80 -21.32
N ARG A 387 77.13 6.60 -21.88
CA ARG A 387 75.98 5.93 -22.45
C ARG A 387 75.67 4.69 -21.61
N ILE A 388 74.42 4.59 -21.18
CA ILE A 388 73.86 3.41 -20.53
C ILE A 388 72.78 2.86 -21.45
N ASP A 389 72.73 1.54 -21.60
CA ASP A 389 71.62 0.90 -22.28
C ASP A 389 70.84 0.03 -21.30
N VAL A 390 69.52 0.05 -21.43
CA VAL A 390 68.62 -0.89 -20.76
C VAL A 390 68.13 -1.89 -21.80
N LEU A 391 68.53 -3.16 -21.64
CA LEU A 391 68.17 -4.24 -22.56
C LEU A 391 66.78 -4.80 -22.25
N THR A 392 66.19 -5.50 -23.21
CA THR A 392 64.90 -6.21 -23.04
C THR A 392 64.95 -7.29 -21.95
N SER A 393 66.14 -7.81 -21.65
CA SER A 393 66.40 -8.72 -20.52
C SER A 393 66.38 -8.03 -19.15
N GLY A 394 66.26 -6.70 -19.10
CA GLY A 394 66.32 -5.89 -17.89
C GLY A 394 67.73 -5.52 -17.43
N LEU A 395 68.76 -5.95 -18.16
CA LEU A 395 70.15 -5.58 -17.85
C LEU A 395 70.36 -4.10 -18.14
N ILE A 396 70.86 -3.38 -17.13
CA ILE A 396 71.34 -2.00 -17.24
C ILE A 396 72.85 -2.10 -17.44
N ILE A 397 73.33 -1.77 -18.64
CA ILE A 397 74.74 -1.92 -19.01
C ILE A 397 75.38 -0.57 -19.29
N HIS A 398 76.62 -0.37 -18.84
CA HIS A 398 77.43 0.75 -19.30
C HIS A 398 77.99 0.43 -20.70
N VAL A 399 77.89 1.36 -21.64
CA VAL A 399 78.25 1.17 -23.04
C VAL A 399 79.52 1.91 -23.44
N SER A 400 79.65 3.17 -23.05
CA SER A 400 80.78 4.02 -23.42
C SER A 400 80.79 5.30 -22.59
N GLY A 401 81.96 5.91 -22.41
CA GLY A 401 82.14 7.13 -21.61
C GLY A 401 82.85 6.85 -20.28
N GLY A 402 82.99 7.87 -19.42
CA GLY A 402 83.44 7.69 -18.03
C GLY A 402 84.95 7.57 -17.85
N GLY A 403 85.68 8.64 -18.22
CA GLY A 403 87.13 8.69 -18.05
C GLY A 403 87.53 8.63 -16.57
N GLY A 404 87.87 7.44 -16.07
CA GLY A 404 88.70 7.24 -14.88
C GLY A 404 88.00 7.26 -13.52
N SER A 405 86.84 7.89 -13.35
CA SER A 405 86.14 7.90 -12.05
C SER A 405 84.99 6.91 -12.06
N GLY A 406 85.10 5.90 -11.19
CA GLY A 406 84.21 4.74 -11.16
C GLY A 406 82.80 4.99 -10.64
N TYR A 407 82.11 6.07 -11.03
CA TYR A 407 80.70 6.31 -10.68
C TYR A 407 79.83 6.56 -11.92
N ILE A 408 78.54 6.22 -11.81
CA ILE A 408 77.53 6.43 -12.85
C ILE A 408 76.18 6.78 -12.22
N SER A 409 75.57 7.89 -12.65
CA SER A 409 74.21 8.29 -12.23
C SER A 409 73.13 7.54 -13.02
N LEU A 410 72.09 7.07 -12.33
CA LEU A 410 70.95 6.38 -12.93
C LEU A 410 69.66 7.22 -12.92
N ASN A 411 69.69 8.45 -12.41
CA ASN A 411 68.49 9.27 -12.17
C ASN A 411 67.67 9.61 -13.42
N ASP A 412 68.29 9.58 -14.60
CA ASP A 412 67.65 9.98 -15.86
C ASP A 412 67.04 8.80 -16.63
N ILE A 413 67.07 7.59 -16.06
CA ILE A 413 66.48 6.40 -16.67
C ILE A 413 65.00 6.36 -16.31
N VAL A 414 64.18 6.85 -17.23
CA VAL A 414 62.71 6.75 -17.19
C VAL A 414 62.19 6.21 -18.52
N PHE A 415 61.38 5.16 -18.48
CA PHE A 415 60.80 4.54 -19.70
C PHE A 415 59.48 3.83 -19.43
N SER A 416 58.68 3.58 -20.47
CA SER A 416 57.48 2.72 -20.38
C SER A 416 57.84 1.25 -20.64
N VAL A 417 57.16 0.32 -19.96
CA VAL A 417 57.33 -1.13 -20.20
C VAL A 417 56.60 -1.66 -21.44
N ASP A 418 55.87 -0.81 -22.15
CA ASP A 418 55.04 -1.17 -23.31
C ASP A 418 55.83 -1.40 -24.61
#